data_AF-A0A1B7XDG4-F1
#
_entry.id   AF-A0A1B7XDG4-F1
#
_cell.length_a   1.000
_cell.length_b   1.000
_cell.length_c   1.000
_cell.angle_alpha   90.00
_cell.angle_beta   90.00
_cell.angle_gamma   90.00
#
_symmetry.space_group_name_H-M   'P 1'
#
loop_
_entity.id
_entity.type
_entity.pdbx_description
1 polymer ?
#
loop_
_entity_poly.entity_id
_entity_poly.type
_entity_poly.pdbx_seq_one_letter_code
_entity_poly.pdbx_strand_id
1 'polypeptide(L)'
;MANQDYPGVCMSCTTSECQVVAPDIEAVRERVKHDPITGYTQNIVNNLTTAMSDKFADEYEAYLAFDVVKAAIVMGLKNGQTIDLGGLGKFKVDTVNGKRTVTFHAAPSLEAAIDE
;
A
#
# COMPACT_ATOMS: atom_id res chain seq x y z
N MET A 1 -12.14 -1.00 2.34
CA MET A 1 -11.75 -0.94 3.75
C MET A 1 -11.50 0.51 4.07
N ALA A 2 -11.49 0.87 5.36
CA ALA A 2 -10.84 2.08 5.81
C ALA A 2 -9.43 2.20 5.18
N ASN A 3 -9.16 3.34 4.55
CA ASN A 3 -7.84 3.80 4.19
C ASN A 3 -6.92 3.65 5.43
N GLN A 4 -5.73 3.06 5.29
CA GLN A 4 -4.79 2.90 6.41
C GLN A 4 -4.34 4.24 6.98
N ASP A 5 -4.37 5.27 6.13
CA ASP A 5 -4.06 6.64 6.53
C ASP A 5 -5.29 7.32 7.15
N TYR A 6 -6.52 6.83 6.90
CA TYR A 6 -7.79 7.40 7.37
C TYR A 6 -8.90 6.36 7.62
N PRO A 7 -9.18 6.01 8.88
CA PRO A 7 -10.29 5.13 9.25
C PRO A 7 -11.66 5.66 8.83
N GLY A 8 -12.17 5.27 7.65
CA GLY A 8 -13.51 5.63 7.18
C GLY A 8 -13.66 5.76 5.66
N VAL A 9 -12.57 6.04 4.94
CA VAL A 9 -12.60 6.18 3.46
C VAL A 9 -12.42 4.82 2.81
N CYS A 10 -13.32 4.46 1.89
CA CYS A 10 -13.32 3.17 1.22
C CYS A 10 -12.45 3.18 -0.05
N MET A 11 -11.28 2.53 -0.02
CA MET A 11 -10.39 2.39 -1.19
C MET A 11 -10.56 1.07 -1.97
N SER A 12 -11.11 0.07 -1.29
CA SER A 12 -11.40 -1.28 -1.78
C SER A 12 -12.13 -2.00 -0.65
N CYS A 13 -13.41 -1.67 -0.43
CA CYS A 13 -14.20 -2.40 0.58
C CYS A 13 -14.80 -3.61 -0.06
N THR A 14 -14.80 -4.71 0.68
CA THR A 14 -15.80 -5.73 0.48
C THR A 14 -16.98 -5.45 1.41
N THR A 15 -18.20 -5.49 0.88
CA THR A 15 -19.41 -5.49 1.71
C THR A 15 -19.44 -6.76 2.58
N SER A 16 -20.37 -6.85 3.53
CA SER A 16 -20.66 -8.10 4.26
C SER A 16 -21.02 -9.28 3.35
N GLU A 17 -21.31 -9.00 2.07
CA GLU A 17 -21.65 -9.95 1.01
C GLU A 17 -20.46 -10.22 0.08
N CYS A 18 -19.24 -9.83 0.46
CA CYS A 18 -18.01 -9.97 -0.32
C CYS A 18 -17.99 -9.22 -1.66
N GLN A 19 -18.86 -8.23 -1.87
CA GLN A 19 -18.86 -7.43 -3.10
C GLN A 19 -17.84 -6.29 -3.02
N VAL A 20 -17.03 -6.13 -4.07
CA VAL A 20 -16.05 -5.03 -4.18
C VAL A 20 -16.80 -3.71 -4.40
N VAL A 21 -16.69 -2.80 -3.44
CA VAL A 21 -17.19 -1.42 -3.50
C VAL A 21 -16.16 -0.57 -4.24
N ALA A 22 -16.64 0.22 -5.20
CA ALA A 22 -15.81 1.15 -5.96
C ALA A 22 -15.13 2.15 -5.01
N PRO A 23 -13.85 2.48 -5.25
CA PRO A 23 -13.14 3.47 -4.45
C PRO A 23 -13.84 4.84 -4.52
N ASP A 24 -13.93 5.52 -3.38
CA ASP A 24 -14.38 6.93 -3.34
C ASP A 24 -13.25 7.84 -3.83
N ILE A 25 -13.12 7.93 -5.16
CA ILE A 25 -12.03 8.65 -5.83
C ILE A 25 -12.02 10.14 -5.43
N GLU A 26 -13.17 10.76 -5.20
CA GLU A 26 -13.25 12.19 -4.82
C GLU A 26 -12.73 12.44 -3.40
N ALA A 27 -13.04 11.56 -2.44
CA ALA A 27 -12.46 11.65 -1.09
C ALA A 27 -10.93 11.50 -1.12
N VAL A 28 -10.40 10.70 -2.04
CA VAL A 28 -8.95 10.55 -2.23
C VAL A 28 -8.33 11.75 -2.92
N ARG A 29 -9.03 12.34 -3.92
CA ARG A 29 -8.64 13.59 -4.59
C ARG A 29 -8.46 14.72 -3.60
N GLU A 30 -9.46 14.95 -2.76
CA GLU A 30 -9.37 16.03 -1.78
C GLU A 30 -8.25 15.76 -0.76
N ARG A 31 -8.03 14.51 -0.36
CA ARG A 31 -6.94 14.18 0.56
C ARG A 31 -5.54 14.48 -0.01
N VAL A 32 -5.23 14.12 -1.26
CA VAL A 32 -3.89 14.42 -1.83
C VAL A 32 -3.64 15.93 -1.93
N LYS A 33 -4.70 16.73 -2.09
CA LYS A 33 -4.60 18.19 -2.11
C LYS A 33 -4.33 18.79 -0.72
N HIS A 34 -4.85 18.20 0.36
CA HIS A 34 -4.77 18.77 1.71
C HIS A 34 -3.71 18.11 2.62
N ASP A 35 -3.38 16.84 2.37
CA ASP A 35 -2.36 16.06 3.09
C ASP A 35 -1.29 15.56 2.10
N PRO A 36 -0.21 16.34 1.89
CA PRO A 36 0.82 15.97 0.93
C PRO A 36 1.51 14.65 1.31
N ILE A 37 1.92 13.92 0.29
CA ILE A 37 2.67 12.67 0.43
C ILE A 37 4.04 12.99 1.03
N THR A 38 4.44 12.29 2.09
CA THR A 38 5.71 12.52 2.78
C THR A 38 6.58 11.26 2.87
N GLY A 39 7.85 11.47 3.24
CA GLY A 39 8.82 10.38 3.45
C GLY A 39 9.22 9.68 2.15
N TYR A 40 9.67 8.43 2.26
CA TYR A 40 10.12 7.66 1.08
C TYR A 40 8.99 7.32 0.11
N THR A 41 7.73 7.38 0.56
CA THR A 41 6.55 7.24 -0.30
C THR A 41 6.54 8.27 -1.43
N GLN A 42 6.94 9.52 -1.15
CA GLN A 42 7.03 10.55 -2.18
C GLN A 42 8.03 10.16 -3.27
N ASN A 43 9.20 9.62 -2.89
CA ASN A 43 10.18 9.15 -3.86
C ASN A 43 9.65 8.00 -4.73
N ILE A 44 8.89 7.06 -4.14
CA ILE A 44 8.27 5.97 -4.91
C ILE A 44 7.29 6.54 -5.95
N VAL A 45 6.41 7.45 -5.54
CA VAL A 45 5.41 8.08 -6.42
C VAL A 45 6.07 8.88 -7.54
N ASN A 46 7.10 9.68 -7.22
CA ASN A 46 7.82 10.47 -8.22
C ASN A 46 8.54 9.58 -9.23
N ASN A 47 9.16 8.49 -8.76
CA ASN A 47 9.80 7.52 -9.64
C ASN A 47 8.79 6.76 -10.50
N LEU A 48 7.63 6.37 -9.96
CA LEU A 48 6.55 5.76 -10.73
C LEU A 48 6.06 6.70 -11.84
N THR A 49 5.84 7.97 -11.51
CA THR A 49 5.39 9.00 -12.46
C THR A 49 6.42 9.19 -13.58
N THR A 50 7.70 9.26 -13.22
CA THR A 50 8.78 9.48 -14.20
C THR A 50 9.02 8.25 -15.07
N ALA A 51 9.10 7.06 -14.45
CA ALA A 51 9.40 5.81 -15.15
C ALA A 51 8.23 5.30 -16.01
N MET A 52 7.00 5.67 -15.66
CA MET A 52 5.77 5.27 -16.38
C MET A 52 4.97 6.50 -16.80
N SER A 53 5.64 7.49 -17.39
CA SER A 53 5.03 8.75 -17.85
C SER A 53 3.99 8.58 -18.96
N ASP A 54 3.95 7.43 -19.63
CA ASP A 54 2.89 7.05 -20.58
C ASP A 54 1.63 6.50 -19.88
N LYS A 55 1.71 6.21 -18.57
CA LYS A 55 0.64 5.63 -17.76
C LYS A 55 0.11 6.57 -16.69
N PHE A 56 0.97 7.39 -16.12
CA PHE A 56 0.61 8.35 -15.08
C PHE A 56 0.85 9.77 -15.61
N ALA A 57 -0.22 10.55 -15.74
CA ALA A 57 -0.13 11.93 -16.21
C ALA A 57 0.57 12.85 -15.19
N ASP A 58 0.45 12.53 -13.90
CA ASP A 58 1.01 13.29 -12.80
C ASP A 58 1.26 12.40 -11.56
N GLU A 59 1.89 12.99 -10.53
CA GLU A 59 2.14 12.33 -9.24
C GLU A 59 0.85 11.85 -8.57
N TYR A 60 -0.28 12.50 -8.87
CA TYR A 60 -1.57 12.17 -8.28
C TYR A 60 -2.08 10.81 -8.78
N GLU A 61 -2.05 10.57 -10.09
CA GLU A 61 -2.45 9.27 -10.65
C GLU A 61 -1.53 8.13 -10.19
N ALA A 62 -0.21 8.39 -10.13
CA ALA A 62 0.75 7.42 -9.61
C ALA A 62 0.47 7.10 -8.13
N TYR A 63 0.08 8.10 -7.34
CA TYR A 63 -0.29 7.90 -5.94
C TYR A 63 -1.57 7.07 -5.77
N LEU A 64 -2.59 7.29 -6.60
CA LEU A 64 -3.80 6.46 -6.57
C LEU A 64 -3.48 4.98 -6.79
N ALA A 65 -2.61 4.68 -7.76
CA ALA A 65 -2.16 3.32 -8.00
C ALA A 65 -1.41 2.75 -6.79
N PHE A 66 -0.54 3.55 -6.16
CA PHE A 66 0.16 3.15 -4.95
C PHE A 66 -0.79 2.88 -3.76
N ASP A 67 -1.85 3.68 -3.60
CA ASP A 67 -2.88 3.49 -2.59
C ASP A 67 -3.63 2.15 -2.77
N VAL A 68 -3.92 1.76 -4.01
CA VAL A 68 -4.51 0.44 -4.31
C VAL A 68 -3.59 -0.70 -3.87
N VAL A 69 -2.28 -0.58 -4.11
CA VAL A 69 -1.29 -1.57 -3.66
C VAL A 69 -1.28 -1.66 -2.13
N LYS A 70 -1.25 -0.53 -1.41
CA LYS A 70 -1.35 -0.53 0.06
C LYS A 70 -2.61 -1.26 0.55
N ALA A 71 -3.76 -0.96 -0.04
CA ALA A 71 -5.03 -1.58 0.32
C ALA A 71 -5.01 -3.10 0.10
N ALA A 72 -4.42 -3.57 -1.00
CA ALA A 72 -4.27 -5.00 -1.29
C ALA A 72 -3.40 -5.72 -0.25
N ILE A 73 -2.25 -5.14 0.11
CA ILE A 73 -1.35 -5.69 1.14
C ILE A 73 -2.09 -5.85 2.46
N VAL A 74 -2.80 -4.81 2.89
CA VAL A 74 -3.56 -4.80 4.15
C VAL A 74 -4.69 -5.82 4.15
N MET A 75 -5.42 -5.96 3.03
CA MET A 75 -6.47 -6.96 2.89
C MET A 75 -5.92 -8.37 3.09
N GLY A 76 -4.82 -8.70 2.41
CA GLY A 76 -4.23 -10.03 2.53
C GLY A 76 -3.74 -10.29 3.96
N LEU A 77 -3.07 -9.33 4.60
CA LEU A 77 -2.65 -9.45 6.01
C LEU A 77 -3.84 -9.64 6.97
N LYS A 78 -4.92 -8.87 6.78
CA LYS A 78 -6.15 -8.99 7.58
C LYS A 78 -6.75 -10.39 7.46
N ASN A 79 -6.69 -10.97 6.26
CA ASN A 79 -7.18 -12.31 5.96
C ASN A 79 -6.20 -13.44 6.36
N GLY A 80 -5.10 -13.10 7.04
CA GLY A 80 -4.10 -14.07 7.50
C GLY A 80 -3.18 -14.59 6.38
N GLN A 81 -3.13 -13.92 5.24
CA GLN A 81 -2.21 -14.25 4.15
C GLN A 81 -0.81 -13.71 4.45
N THR A 82 0.20 -14.43 3.95
CA THR A 82 1.57 -13.91 3.84
C THR A 82 1.68 -13.15 2.52
N ILE A 83 2.14 -11.90 2.57
CA ILE A 83 2.36 -11.07 1.39
C ILE A 83 3.82 -11.18 1.01
N ASP A 84 4.09 -11.81 -0.13
CA ASP A 84 5.44 -11.95 -0.69
C ASP A 84 5.65 -10.90 -1.80
N LEU A 85 6.51 -9.92 -1.54
CA LEU A 85 6.95 -8.94 -2.53
C LEU A 85 8.34 -9.36 -3.02
N GLY A 86 8.38 -9.96 -4.21
CA GLY A 86 9.60 -10.49 -4.80
C GLY A 86 10.74 -9.46 -4.83
N GLY A 87 11.93 -9.87 -4.40
CA GLY A 87 13.11 -8.99 -4.32
C GLY A 87 13.20 -8.14 -3.04
N LEU A 88 12.07 -7.91 -2.35
CA LEU A 88 12.01 -7.12 -1.11
C LEU A 88 11.92 -8.00 0.13
N GLY A 89 10.92 -8.88 0.19
CA GLY A 89 10.67 -9.69 1.38
C GLY A 89 9.20 -10.00 1.60
N LYS A 90 8.89 -10.50 2.80
CA LYS A 90 7.57 -11.01 3.15
C LYS A 90 6.99 -10.28 4.34
N PHE A 91 5.76 -9.84 4.23
CA PHE A 91 4.95 -9.40 5.35
C PHE A 91 4.04 -10.54 5.82
N LYS A 92 3.96 -10.76 7.13
CA LYS A 92 2.98 -11.68 7.73
C LYS A 92 2.50 -11.14 9.08
N VAL A 93 1.42 -11.72 9.59
CA VAL A 93 0.92 -11.43 10.94
C VAL A 93 1.38 -12.55 11.86
N ASP A 94 2.35 -12.26 12.72
CA ASP A 94 2.83 -13.16 13.77
C ASP A 94 2.20 -12.81 15.12
N THR A 95 2.32 -13.74 16.07
CA THR A 95 2.03 -13.46 17.48
C THR A 95 3.34 -13.17 18.20
N VAL A 96 3.54 -11.91 18.61
CA VAL A 96 4.71 -11.46 19.36
C VAL A 96 4.23 -10.97 20.72
N ASN A 97 4.72 -11.57 21.80
CA ASN A 97 4.31 -11.26 23.18
C ASN A 97 2.77 -11.34 23.37
N GLY A 98 2.12 -12.33 22.76
CA GLY A 98 0.67 -12.52 22.82
C GLY A 98 -0.16 -11.53 21.98
N LYS A 99 0.48 -10.62 21.24
CA LYS A 99 -0.20 -9.63 20.38
C LYS A 99 0.02 -9.94 18.91
N ARG A 100 -1.05 -9.86 18.12
CA ARG A 100 -0.98 -9.90 16.64
C ARG A 100 -0.16 -8.71 16.16
N THR A 101 0.93 -9.00 15.47
CA THR A 101 1.94 -8.03 15.05
C THR A 101 2.29 -8.30 13.60
N VAL A 102 2.30 -7.25 12.76
CA VAL A 102 2.80 -7.35 11.39
C VAL A 102 4.32 -7.39 11.44
N THR A 103 4.92 -8.44 10.89
CA THR A 103 6.36 -8.65 10.81
C THR A 103 6.81 -8.62 9.36
N PHE A 104 7.98 -8.02 9.13
CA PHE A 104 8.66 -8.03 7.83
C PHE A 104 9.87 -8.94 7.91
N HIS A 105 10.01 -9.81 6.93
CA HIS A 105 11.17 -10.68 6.73
C HIS A 105 11.84 -10.30 5.42
N ALA A 106 13.02 -9.71 5.50
CA ALA A 106 13.77 -9.29 4.32
C ALA A 106 14.05 -10.49 3.41
N ALA A 107 13.97 -10.27 2.10
CA ALA A 107 14.47 -11.23 1.14
C ALA A 107 16.01 -11.20 1.15
N PRO A 108 16.69 -12.32 0.88
CA PRO A 108 18.15 -12.34 0.77
C PRO A 108 18.71 -11.33 -0.24
N SER A 109 17.95 -11.03 -1.31
CA SER A 109 18.31 -10.01 -2.30
C SER A 109 18.35 -8.59 -1.73
N LEU A 110 17.49 -8.29 -0.74
CA LEU A 110 17.48 -6.98 -0.08
C LEU A 110 18.67 -6.85 0.88
N GLU A 111 19.00 -7.93 1.59
CA GLU A 111 20.19 -7.98 2.45
C GLU A 111 21.47 -7.82 1.63
N ALA A 112 21.58 -8.53 0.50
CA ALA A 112 22.74 -8.39 -0.39
C ALA A 112 22.92 -6.96 -0.94
N ALA A 113 21.83 -6.23 -1.20
CA ALA A 113 21.89 -4.88 -1.77
C ALA A 113 22.39 -3.79 -0.80
N ILE A 114 22.46 -4.09 0.51
CA ILE A 114 22.94 -3.13 1.53
C ILE A 114 24.34 -3.47 2.06
N ASP A 115 24.87 -4.64 1.71
CA ASP A 115 26.22 -5.07 2.06
C ASP A 115 27.27 -4.69 0.98
N GLU A 116 26.84 -4.06 -0.12
CA GLU A 116 27.68 -3.46 -1.18
C GLU A 116 28.04 -1.99 -0.90
#